data_AF-A0A2L2Z1G2-F1
#
_entry.id   AF-A0A2L2Z1G2-F1
#
_cell.length_a   1.000
_cell.length_b   1.000
_cell.length_c   1.000
_cell.angle_alpha   90.00
_cell.angle_beta   90.00
_cell.angle_gamma   90.00
#
_symmetry.space_group_name_H-M   'P 1'
#
loop_
_entity.id
_entity.type
_entity.pdbx_description
1 polymer ?
#
loop_
_entity_poly.entity_id
_entity_poly.type
_entity_poly.pdbx_seq_one_letter_code
_entity_poly.pdbx_strand_id
1 'polypeptide(L)' 'QRPYKCSVCQYRATQSSHLNRHVILKHTKQFPHKCHLCERGFARPSDLKQHIDRTHPQYK' A
#
# COMPACT_ATOMS: atom_id res chain seq x y z
N GLN A 1 9.50 17.85 10.92
CA GLN A 1 8.09 18.30 10.90
C GLN A 1 7.23 17.30 10.11
N ARG A 2 5.91 17.23 10.32
CA ARG A 2 4.97 16.37 9.58
C ARG A 2 4.05 17.22 8.71
N PRO A 3 4.53 17.73 7.55
CA PRO A 3 3.78 18.71 6.77
C PRO A 3 2.60 18.09 6.02
N TYR A 4 2.62 16.77 5.77
CA TYR A 4 1.59 16.10 4.99
C TYR A 4 0.43 15.68 5.88
N LYS A 5 -0.72 16.37 5.78
CA LYS A 5 -1.94 16.07 6.54
C LYS A 5 -2.93 15.29 5.66
N CYS A 6 -3.58 14.28 6.25
CA CYS A 6 -4.69 13.60 5.61
C CYS A 6 -5.93 14.50 5.50
N SER A 7 -6.61 14.43 4.36
CA SER A 7 -7.85 15.17 4.13
C SER A 7 -9.07 14.55 4.82
N VAL A 8 -9.00 13.25 5.17
CA VAL A 8 -10.13 12.48 5.72
C VAL A 8 -10.04 12.32 7.24
N CYS A 9 -8.83 12.35 7.81
CA CYS A 9 -8.63 12.22 9.26
C CYS A 9 -7.47 13.10 9.76
N GLN A 10 -7.20 13.08 11.07
CA GLN A 10 -6.13 13.89 11.67
C GLN A 10 -4.72 13.31 11.49
N TYR A 11 -4.56 12.23 10.72
CA TYR A 11 -3.25 11.63 10.47
C TYR A 11 -2.32 12.61 9.75
N ARG A 12 -1.06 12.64 10.19
CA ARG A 12 0.01 13.43 9.58
C ARG A 12 1.24 12.58 9.32
N ALA A 13 1.87 12.79 8.18
CA ALA A 13 3.06 12.10 7.74
C ALA A 13 4.23 13.07 7.52
N THR A 14 5.45 12.54 7.66
CA THR A 14 6.69 13.26 7.32
C THR A 14 6.97 13.28 5.82
N GLN A 15 6.37 12.36 5.06
CA GLN A 15 6.55 12.21 3.62
C GLN A 15 5.21 12.01 2.92
N SER A 16 5.09 12.49 1.69
CA SER A 16 3.89 12.32 0.85
C SER A 16 3.56 10.85 0.58
N SER A 17 4.58 10.01 0.33
CA SER A 17 4.43 8.57 0.10
C SER A 17 3.79 7.84 1.29
N HIS A 18 4.11 8.27 2.52
CA HIS A 18 3.51 7.74 3.74
C HIS A 18 2.05 8.16 3.89
N LEU A 19 1.73 9.42 3.55
CA LEU A 19 0.34 9.88 3.55
C LEU A 19 -0.49 9.15 2.49
N ASN A 20 0.04 9.00 1.27
CA ASN A 20 -0.66 8.29 0.20
C ASN A 20 -0.97 6.85 0.58
N ARG A 21 0.02 6.12 1.12
CA ARG A 21 -0.18 4.77 1.65
C ARG A 21 -1.25 4.72 2.73
N HIS A 22 -1.25 5.68 3.66
CA HIS A 22 -2.26 5.76 4.70
C HIS A 22 -3.67 5.90 4.10
N VAL A 23 -3.85 6.80 3.13
CA VAL A 23 -5.13 7.01 2.44
C VAL A 23 -5.58 5.74 1.72
N ILE A 24 -4.67 5.09 0.99
CA ILE A 24 -4.95 3.82 0.30
C ILE A 24 -5.43 2.75 1.30
N LEU A 25 -4.72 2.54 2.41
CA LEU A 25 -5.01 1.47 3.34
C LEU A 25 -6.24 1.72 4.23
N LYS A 26 -6.51 2.98 4.59
CA LYS A 26 -7.51 3.33 5.62
C LYS A 26 -8.78 3.93 5.06
N HIS A 27 -8.74 4.54 3.88
CA HIS A 27 -9.87 5.28 3.35
C HIS A 27 -10.37 4.73 2.02
N THR A 28 -9.50 4.43 1.05
CA THR A 28 -9.97 4.00 -0.28
C THR A 28 -10.03 2.49 -0.45
N LYS A 29 -9.09 1.74 0.16
CA LYS A 29 -8.84 0.31 -0.11
C LYS A 29 -8.65 -0.02 -1.60
N GLN A 30 -8.32 0.99 -2.41
CA GLN A 30 -8.01 0.85 -3.82
C GLN A 30 -6.51 0.64 -3.95
N PHE A 31 -6.12 -0.61 -4.17
CA PHE A 31 -4.72 -1.01 -4.19
C PHE A 31 -4.14 -0.90 -5.60
N PRO A 32 -3.09 -0.08 -5.81
CA PRO A 32 -2.47 0.09 -7.12
C PRO A 32 -1.70 -1.15 -7.59
N HIS A 33 -1.30 -2.02 -6.68
CA HIS A 33 -0.57 -3.25 -7.01
C HIS A 33 -1.43 -4.46 -6.68
N LYS A 34 -1.82 -5.23 -7.68
CA LYS A 34 -2.59 -6.46 -7.48
C LYS A 34 -1.74 -7.68 -7.83
N CYS A 35 -1.87 -8.73 -7.03
CA CYS A 35 -1.33 -10.03 -7.37
C CYS A 35 -2.13 -10.60 -8.55
N HIS A 36 -1.47 -10.95 -9.65
CA HIS A 36 -2.13 -11.54 -10.81
C HIS A 36 -2.54 -13.00 -10.60
N LEU A 37 -2.06 -13.64 -9.53
CA LEU A 37 -2.32 -15.05 -9.21
C LEU A 37 -3.54 -15.24 -8.29
N CYS A 38 -3.78 -14.29 -7.38
CA CYS A 38 -4.87 -14.38 -6.40
C CYS A 38 -5.64 -13.06 -6.21
N GLU A 39 -5.42 -12.08 -7.08
CA GLU A 39 -6.08 -10.76 -7.12
C GLU A 39 -5.92 -9.89 -5.85
N ARG A 40 -5.14 -10.35 -4.87
CA ARG A 40 -4.89 -9.61 -3.62
C ARG A 40 -4.19 -8.28 -3.90
N GLY A 41 -4.75 -7.21 -3.35
CA GLY A 41 -4.22 -5.85 -3.50
C GLY A 41 -3.21 -5.44 -2.43
N PHE A 42 -2.21 -4.66 -2.83
CA PHE A 42 -1.14 -4.12 -2.01
C PHE A 42 -0.92 -2.62 -2.28
N ALA A 43 -0.56 -1.88 -1.23
CA ALA A 43 -0.30 -0.45 -1.33
C ALA A 43 1.11 -0.12 -1.83
N ARG A 44 2.03 -1.10 -1.82
CA ARG A 44 3.41 -0.94 -2.31
C ARG A 44 3.83 -2.12 -3.18
N PRO A 45 4.75 -1.89 -4.14
CA PRO A 45 5.27 -2.97 -4.98
C PRO A 45 6.15 -3.94 -4.18
N SER A 46 6.87 -3.47 -3.16
CA SER A 46 7.66 -4.31 -2.25
C SER A 46 6.80 -5.32 -1.50
N ASP A 47 5.60 -4.90 -1.10
CA ASP A 47 4.67 -5.74 -0.34
C ASP A 47 4.07 -6.82 -1.25
N LEU A 48 3.75 -6.48 -2.51
CA LEU A 48 3.37 -7.45 -3.54
C LEU A 48 4.48 -8.46 -3.82
N LYS A 49 5.73 -7.99 -4.00
CA LYS A 49 6.87 -8.87 -4.26
C LYS A 49 7.08 -9.87 -3.12
N GLN A 50 7.08 -9.39 -1.87
CA GLN A 50 7.19 -10.24 -0.70
C GLN A 50 6.03 -11.25 -0.62
N HIS A 51 4.82 -10.84 -0.98
CA HIS A 51 3.68 -11.74 -1.04
C HIS A 51 3.87 -12.85 -2.09
N ILE A 52 4.31 -12.52 -3.31
CA ILE A 52 4.59 -13.52 -4.33
C ILE A 52 5.68 -14.48 -3.84
N ASP A 53 6.80 -13.96 -3.33
CA ASP A 53 7.91 -14.78 -2.83
C ASP A 53 7.48 -15.78 -1.72
N ARG A 54 6.50 -15.41 -0.87
CA ARG A 54 6.07 -16.21 0.28
C ARG A 54 4.85 -17.08 0.03
N THR A 55 3.91 -16.62 -0.79
CA THR A 55 2.60 -17.27 -1.00
C THR A 55 2.53 -17.96 -2.35
N HIS A 56 3.34 -17.52 -3.31
CA HIS A 56 3.43 -18.06 -4.66
C HIS A 56 4.90 -18.36 -5.05
N PRO A 57 5.63 -19.13 -4.23
CA PRO A 57 7.09 -19.33 -4.38
C PRO A 57 7.51 -19.93 -5.73
N GLN A 58 6.59 -20.63 -6.42
CA GLN A 58 6.81 -21.20 -7.75
C GLN A 58 6.62 -20.21 -8.91
N TYR A 59 6.21 -18.97 -8.63
CA TYR A 59 5.97 -17.90 -9.62
C TYR A 59 6.92 -16.71 -9.44
N LYS A 60 8.07 -16.95 -8.79
CA LYS A 60 9.15 -15.98 -8.65
C LYS A 60 9.93 -15.82 -9.96
#